data_AF-A0A946HCS9-F1
#
_entry.id   AF-A0A946HCS9-F1
#
_cell.length_a   1.000
_cell.length_b   1.000
_cell.length_c   1.000
_cell.angle_alpha   90.00
_cell.angle_beta   90.00
_cell.angle_gamma   90.00
#
_symmetry.space_group_name_H-M   'P 1'
#
loop_
_entity.id
_entity.type
_entity.pdbx_description
1 polymer ?
#
loop_
_entity_poly.entity_id
_entity_poly.type
_entity_poly.pdbx_seq_one_letter_code
_entity_poly.pdbx_strand_id
1 'polypeptide(L)'
;MPRQGVTREEVFEVAHKLHLSRDKVTAARIRAHIGSGSISTIHKHLKKWLAEKPGHDVDTNKNSSTIPYIYIESLKTKITEHQLTIEKILESNEKLINEVRDKHLICDEAKSSNIKIKKEYLNLVKKNTWLEEKVTEYDHKFKILLDQHSSHMAQIISSYDARIEHLMTEVKDILISSRNEVRDISSKHSDKIMEQKTKVILLQDKLSQKEKLIERVQLKLSGSSVAKKIESLELENARLLNAIAERN
;
A
#
# COMPACT_ATOMS: atom_id res chain seq x y z
N MET A 1 14.15 -102.00 42.13
CA MET A 1 13.86 -101.61 40.73
C MET A 1 15.09 -101.93 39.88
N PRO A 2 14.97 -102.68 38.78
CA PRO A 2 16.07 -102.84 37.82
C PRO A 2 16.39 -101.47 37.22
N ARG A 3 17.67 -101.06 37.27
CA ARG A 3 18.11 -99.79 36.65
C ARG A 3 17.98 -99.91 35.13
N GLN A 4 17.23 -99.00 34.51
CA GLN A 4 17.21 -98.89 33.05
C GLN A 4 18.63 -98.64 32.54
N GLY A 5 19.11 -99.49 31.64
CA GLY A 5 20.41 -99.32 30.99
C GLY A 5 20.32 -98.22 29.93
N VAL A 6 21.41 -97.48 29.75
CA VAL A 6 21.52 -96.47 28.69
C VAL A 6 21.49 -97.15 27.32
N THR A 7 20.66 -96.64 26.44
CA THR A 7 20.48 -97.18 25.08
C THR A 7 21.53 -96.62 24.12
N ARG A 8 21.65 -97.24 22.93
CA ARG A 8 22.58 -96.77 21.89
C ARG A 8 22.16 -95.40 21.39
N GLU A 9 20.87 -95.23 21.18
CA GLU A 9 20.23 -94.06 20.58
C GLU A 9 20.46 -92.82 21.45
N GLU A 10 20.29 -92.95 22.77
CA GLU A 10 20.58 -91.88 23.75
C GLU A 10 22.03 -91.42 23.70
N VAL A 11 22.99 -92.35 23.59
CA VAL A 11 24.41 -92.00 23.47
C VAL A 11 24.70 -91.29 22.15
N PHE A 12 24.05 -91.71 21.06
CA PHE A 12 24.24 -91.15 19.72
C PHE A 12 23.70 -89.73 19.61
N GLU A 13 22.50 -89.46 20.13
CA GLU A 13 21.91 -88.12 20.13
C GLU A 13 22.75 -87.13 20.92
N VAL A 14 23.19 -87.51 22.13
CA VAL A 14 24.01 -86.66 22.98
C VAL A 14 25.39 -86.43 22.36
N ALA A 15 25.99 -87.46 21.78
CA ALA A 15 27.25 -87.33 21.04
C ALA A 15 27.12 -86.39 19.84
N HIS A 16 26.01 -86.47 19.09
CA HIS A 16 25.76 -85.59 17.95
C HIS A 16 25.57 -84.14 18.38
N LYS A 17 24.80 -83.88 19.45
CA LYS A 17 24.61 -82.54 20.02
C LYS A 17 25.94 -81.93 20.46
N LEU A 18 26.75 -82.67 21.24
CA LEU A 18 28.07 -82.23 21.68
C LEU A 18 28.99 -81.92 20.49
N HIS A 19 28.91 -82.71 19.41
CA HIS A 19 29.71 -82.47 18.22
C HIS A 19 29.32 -81.19 17.47
N LEU A 20 28.03 -80.92 17.27
CA LEU A 20 27.54 -79.71 16.60
C LEU A 20 27.93 -78.43 17.36
N SER A 21 27.93 -78.50 18.69
CA SER A 21 28.41 -77.41 19.56
C SER A 21 29.93 -77.24 19.60
N ARG A 22 30.70 -78.00 18.80
CA ARG A 22 32.18 -78.04 18.80
C ARG A 22 32.80 -78.42 20.15
N ASP A 23 32.05 -79.10 21.00
CA ASP A 23 32.50 -79.58 22.30
C ASP A 23 33.17 -80.97 22.19
N LYS A 24 34.10 -81.26 23.11
CA LYS A 24 34.79 -82.57 23.12
C LYS A 24 33.83 -83.68 23.52
N VAL A 25 33.50 -84.55 22.57
CA VAL A 25 32.64 -85.73 22.77
C VAL A 25 33.42 -86.81 23.53
N THR A 26 33.23 -86.87 24.85
CA THR A 26 33.86 -87.88 25.72
C THR A 26 32.80 -88.65 26.51
N ALA A 27 33.08 -89.90 26.85
CA ALA A 27 32.12 -90.76 27.59
C ALA A 27 31.69 -90.15 28.93
N ALA A 28 32.59 -89.42 29.61
CA ALA A 28 32.29 -88.70 30.85
C ALA A 28 31.27 -87.57 30.62
N ARG A 29 31.42 -86.81 29.52
CA ARG A 29 30.55 -85.69 29.18
C ARG A 29 29.19 -86.17 28.70
N ILE A 30 29.15 -87.26 27.94
CA ILE A 30 27.90 -87.94 27.57
C ILE A 30 27.18 -88.45 28.82
N ARG A 31 27.89 -89.08 29.76
CA ARG A 31 27.32 -89.52 31.03
C ARG A 31 26.76 -88.36 31.85
N ALA A 32 27.45 -87.21 31.88
CA ALA A 32 26.96 -86.02 32.55
C ALA A 32 25.65 -85.50 31.95
N HIS A 33 25.47 -85.61 30.62
CA HIS A 33 24.22 -85.23 29.95
C HIS A 33 23.10 -86.25 30.11
N ILE A 34 23.40 -87.55 30.12
CA ILE A 34 22.39 -88.63 30.25
C ILE A 34 22.02 -88.87 31.73
N GLY A 35 22.90 -88.55 32.67
CA GLY A 35 22.69 -88.70 34.12
C GLY A 35 22.71 -90.13 34.64
N SER A 36 22.75 -91.14 33.76
CA SER A 36 22.71 -92.56 34.12
C SER A 36 23.60 -93.43 33.23
N GLY A 37 23.65 -94.74 33.49
CA GLY A 37 24.44 -95.71 32.74
C GLY A 37 25.87 -95.95 33.24
N SER A 38 26.40 -97.11 32.86
CA SER A 38 27.82 -97.44 33.06
C SER A 38 28.68 -96.74 32.02
N ILE A 39 29.81 -96.19 32.46
CA ILE A 39 30.82 -95.60 31.57
C ILE A 39 31.27 -96.61 30.50
N SER A 40 31.40 -97.89 30.86
CA SER A 40 31.80 -98.94 29.90
C SER A 40 30.79 -99.12 28.77
N THR A 41 29.50 -99.07 29.08
CA THR A 41 28.40 -99.16 28.09
C THR A 41 28.36 -97.92 27.20
N ILE A 42 28.48 -96.73 27.79
CA ILE A 42 28.56 -95.46 27.04
C ILE A 42 29.80 -95.47 26.13
N HIS A 43 30.95 -95.95 26.61
CA HIS A 43 32.17 -96.05 25.82
C HIS A 43 32.00 -97.01 24.63
N LYS A 44 31.32 -98.14 24.83
CA LYS A 44 30.99 -99.09 23.76
C LYS A 44 30.12 -98.44 22.67
N HIS A 45 29.08 -97.70 23.05
CA HIS A 45 28.21 -97.01 22.10
C HIS A 45 28.90 -95.80 21.45
N LEU A 46 29.67 -95.02 22.20
CA LEU A 46 30.46 -93.91 21.67
C LEU A 46 31.50 -94.38 20.66
N LYS A 47 32.16 -95.53 20.90
CA LYS A 47 33.10 -96.12 19.94
C LYS A 47 32.41 -96.49 18.63
N LYS A 48 31.17 -97.00 18.68
CA LYS A 48 30.35 -97.26 17.49
C LYS A 48 29.95 -95.96 16.79
N TRP A 49 29.52 -94.95 17.54
CA TRP A 49 29.19 -93.63 16.99
C TRP A 49 30.37 -92.98 16.29
N LEU A 50 31.58 -93.05 16.87
CA LEU A 50 32.81 -92.55 16.26
C LEU A 50 33.14 -93.28 14.96
N ALA A 51 32.96 -94.61 14.92
CA ALA A 51 33.18 -95.41 13.72
C ALA A 51 32.15 -95.13 12.61
N GLU A 52 30.92 -94.75 12.96
CA GLU A 52 29.86 -94.41 12.01
C GLU A 52 29.97 -92.97 11.47
N LYS A 53 30.89 -92.16 12.01
CA LYS A 53 31.01 -90.76 11.64
C LYS A 53 31.98 -90.60 10.45
N PRO A 54 31.50 -90.18 9.27
CA PRO A 54 32.38 -89.90 8.14
C PRO A 54 33.21 -88.66 8.46
N GLY A 55 34.53 -88.82 8.57
CA GLY A 55 35.47 -87.71 8.74
C GLY A 55 36.45 -87.80 9.91
N HIS A 56 36.58 -88.95 10.59
CA HIS A 56 37.65 -89.14 11.58
C HIS A 56 38.57 -90.34 11.32
N ASP A 57 38.75 -90.75 10.07
CA ASP A 57 39.93 -91.48 9.60
C ASP A 57 40.77 -90.53 8.74
N VAL A 58 41.62 -89.73 9.38
CA VAL A 58 42.79 -89.13 8.70
C VAL A 58 44.08 -89.88 9.06
N ASP A 59 44.02 -90.85 9.97
CA ASP A 59 45.15 -91.73 10.27
C ASP A 59 44.68 -93.18 10.26
N THR A 60 44.49 -93.72 9.07
CA THR A 60 45.00 -95.03 8.65
C THR A 60 44.57 -95.28 7.20
N ASN A 61 45.47 -95.85 6.42
CA ASN A 61 45.29 -96.27 5.02
C ASN A 61 45.45 -95.20 3.92
N LYS A 62 46.71 -95.07 3.50
CA LYS A 62 47.07 -94.79 2.09
C LYS A 62 46.25 -95.73 1.19
N ASN A 63 45.56 -95.16 0.18
CA ASN A 63 44.92 -95.83 -0.97
C ASN A 63 43.37 -95.87 -1.03
N SER A 64 42.66 -94.87 -0.54
CA SER A 64 41.28 -94.61 -0.99
C SER A 64 40.83 -93.16 -0.76
N SER A 65 41.49 -92.22 -1.43
CA SER A 65 41.08 -90.82 -1.50
C SER A 65 39.98 -90.62 -2.55
N THR A 66 38.85 -91.31 -2.40
CA THR A 66 37.69 -91.12 -3.27
C THR A 66 36.59 -90.45 -2.47
N ILE A 67 36.58 -89.11 -2.50
CA ILE A 67 35.45 -88.31 -2.00
C ILE A 67 34.18 -88.83 -2.71
N PRO A 68 33.10 -89.15 -1.97
CA PRO A 68 31.87 -89.67 -2.58
C PRO A 68 31.34 -88.74 -3.66
N TYR A 69 31.12 -89.27 -4.87
CA TYR A 69 30.65 -88.53 -6.05
C TYR A 69 29.41 -87.66 -5.77
N ILE A 70 28.49 -88.15 -4.92
CA ILE A 70 27.27 -87.43 -4.51
C ILE A 70 27.59 -86.13 -3.75
N TYR A 71 28.64 -86.12 -2.92
CA TYR A 71 29.06 -84.93 -2.19
C TYR A 71 29.66 -83.88 -3.14
N ILE A 72 30.49 -84.31 -4.09
CA ILE A 72 31.05 -83.45 -5.14
C ILE A 72 29.92 -82.81 -5.95
N GLU A 73 28.90 -83.59 -6.32
CA GLU A 73 27.76 -83.07 -7.11
C GLU A 73 26.93 -82.06 -6.31
N SER A 74 26.68 -82.32 -5.03
CA SER A 74 25.98 -81.36 -4.15
C SER A 74 26.73 -80.04 -3.99
N LEU A 75 28.07 -80.08 -3.95
CA LEU A 75 28.91 -78.88 -3.88
C LEU A 75 28.88 -78.12 -5.20
N LYS A 76 28.90 -78.80 -6.35
CA LYS A 76 28.76 -78.16 -7.66
C LYS A 76 27.42 -77.44 -7.78
N THR A 77 26.32 -78.06 -7.38
CA THR A 77 25.00 -77.41 -7.40
C THR A 77 24.99 -76.14 -6.55
N LYS A 78 25.53 -76.19 -5.32
CA LYS A 78 25.65 -75.00 -4.46
C LYS A 78 26.56 -73.93 -5.08
N ILE A 79 27.66 -74.31 -5.71
CA ILE A 79 28.54 -73.37 -6.43
C ILE A 79 27.75 -72.68 -7.55
N THR A 80 26.98 -73.42 -8.35
CA THR A 80 26.16 -72.83 -9.42
C THR A 80 25.05 -71.92 -8.89
N GLU A 81 24.39 -72.29 -7.78
CA GLU A 81 23.39 -71.45 -7.13
C GLU A 81 23.99 -70.15 -6.60
N HIS A 82 25.17 -70.23 -5.97
CA HIS A 82 25.90 -69.06 -5.50
C HIS A 82 26.37 -68.17 -6.65
N GLN A 83 26.83 -68.75 -7.77
CA GLN A 83 27.19 -68.00 -8.98
C GLN A 83 26.00 -67.22 -9.53
N LEU A 84 24.84 -67.86 -9.68
CA LEU A 84 23.61 -67.19 -10.12
C LEU A 84 23.16 -66.07 -9.17
N THR A 85 23.35 -66.27 -7.86
CA THR A 85 23.03 -65.25 -6.86
C THR A 85 23.97 -64.05 -6.98
N ILE A 86 25.27 -64.30 -7.19
CA ILE A 86 26.28 -63.25 -7.41
C ILE A 86 25.94 -62.44 -8.67
N GLU A 87 25.60 -63.09 -9.78
CA GLU A 87 25.22 -62.41 -11.03
C GLU A 87 24.01 -61.48 -10.83
N LYS A 88 22.95 -61.96 -10.15
CA LYS A 88 21.79 -61.12 -9.82
C LYS A 88 22.14 -59.92 -8.95
N ILE A 89 23.05 -60.10 -7.98
CA ILE A 89 23.52 -59.00 -7.13
C ILE A 89 24.33 -57.99 -7.96
N LEU A 90 25.19 -58.46 -8.88
CA LEU A 90 25.97 -57.59 -9.76
C LEU A 90 25.07 -56.75 -10.67
N GLU A 91 24.07 -57.37 -11.32
CA GLU A 91 23.08 -56.65 -12.14
C GLU A 91 22.30 -55.62 -11.32
N SER A 92 21.87 -55.98 -10.11
CA SER A 92 21.17 -55.05 -9.21
C SER A 92 22.07 -53.89 -8.79
N ASN A 93 23.35 -54.14 -8.51
CA ASN A 93 24.31 -53.10 -8.14
C ASN A 93 24.59 -52.15 -9.30
N GLU A 94 24.70 -52.66 -10.53
CA GLU A 94 24.88 -51.83 -11.71
C GLU A 94 23.69 -50.88 -11.93
N LYS A 95 22.46 -51.37 -11.76
CA LYS A 95 21.25 -50.53 -11.79
C LYS A 95 21.29 -49.44 -10.73
N LEU A 96 21.64 -49.78 -9.49
CA LEU A 96 21.76 -48.82 -8.40
C LEU A 96 22.84 -47.77 -8.67
N ILE A 97 23.99 -48.15 -9.23
CA ILE A 97 25.06 -47.22 -9.59
C ILE A 97 24.57 -46.22 -10.63
N ASN A 98 23.85 -46.67 -11.65
CA ASN A 98 23.29 -45.80 -12.68
C ASN A 98 22.23 -44.85 -12.09
N GLU A 99 21.31 -45.35 -11.25
CA GLU A 99 20.33 -44.50 -10.58
C GLU A 99 20.97 -43.44 -9.67
N VAL A 100 22.02 -43.80 -8.93
CA VAL A 100 22.76 -42.86 -8.08
C VAL A 100 23.45 -41.79 -8.93
N ARG A 101 24.03 -42.18 -10.08
CA ARG A 101 24.65 -41.25 -11.02
C ARG A 101 23.63 -40.25 -11.58
N ASP A 102 22.47 -40.74 -12.02
CA ASP A 102 21.41 -39.89 -12.59
C ASP A 102 20.86 -38.91 -11.55
N LYS A 103 20.63 -39.39 -10.31
CA LYS A 103 20.23 -38.53 -9.19
C LYS A 103 21.28 -37.48 -8.85
N HIS A 104 22.57 -37.80 -8.97
CA HIS A 104 23.64 -36.84 -8.74
C HIS A 104 23.65 -35.75 -9.81
N LEU A 105 23.46 -36.11 -11.08
CA LEU A 105 23.37 -35.16 -12.18
C LEU A 105 22.21 -34.16 -11.97
N ILE A 106 21.02 -34.66 -11.63
CA ILE A 106 19.85 -33.83 -11.32
C ILE A 106 20.13 -32.90 -10.12
N CYS A 107 20.84 -33.40 -9.10
CA CYS A 107 21.19 -32.60 -7.93
C CYS A 107 22.11 -31.43 -8.30
N ASP A 108 23.09 -31.64 -9.17
CA ASP A 108 24.02 -30.60 -9.60
C ASP A 108 23.35 -29.58 -10.53
N GLU A 109 22.45 -30.02 -11.41
CA GLU A 109 21.60 -29.12 -12.20
C GLU A 109 20.72 -28.24 -11.30
N ALA A 110 20.09 -28.84 -10.27
CA ALA A 110 19.28 -28.11 -9.31
C ALA A 110 20.10 -27.09 -8.51
N LYS A 111 21.33 -27.43 -8.10
CA LYS A 111 22.25 -26.48 -7.43
C LYS A 111 22.61 -25.33 -8.36
N SER A 112 22.95 -25.61 -9.61
CA SER A 112 23.29 -24.59 -10.62
C SER A 112 22.11 -23.65 -10.87
N SER A 113 20.90 -24.20 -11.01
CA SER A 113 19.67 -23.43 -11.13
C SER A 113 19.40 -22.55 -9.90
N ASN A 114 19.56 -23.09 -8.69
CA ASN A 114 19.41 -22.34 -7.44
C ASN A 114 20.39 -21.16 -7.33
N ILE A 115 21.63 -21.31 -7.80
CA ILE A 115 22.60 -20.21 -7.85
C ILE A 115 22.12 -19.11 -8.80
N LYS A 116 21.59 -19.48 -9.98
CA LYS A 116 21.04 -18.51 -10.95
C LYS A 116 19.84 -17.77 -10.37
N ILE A 117 18.87 -18.49 -9.81
CA ILE A 117 17.67 -17.91 -9.18
C ILE A 117 18.07 -16.96 -8.04
N LYS A 118 19.05 -17.34 -7.20
CA LYS A 118 19.54 -16.48 -6.12
C LYS A 118 20.15 -15.18 -6.64
N LYS A 119 20.88 -15.22 -7.77
CA LYS A 119 21.46 -14.03 -8.41
C LYS A 119 20.37 -13.13 -8.98
N GLU A 120 19.37 -13.70 -9.66
CA GLU A 120 18.22 -12.96 -10.19
C GLU A 120 17.39 -12.32 -9.07
N TYR A 121 17.13 -13.05 -8.00
CA TYR A 121 16.47 -12.53 -6.81
C TYR A 121 17.21 -11.33 -6.22
N LEU A 122 18.53 -11.42 -6.07
CA LEU A 122 19.35 -10.31 -5.57
C LEU A 122 19.26 -9.07 -6.49
N ASN A 123 19.23 -9.27 -7.80
CA ASN A 123 19.07 -8.17 -8.76
C ASN A 123 17.68 -7.52 -8.66
N LEU A 124 16.63 -8.32 -8.50
CA LEU A 124 15.27 -7.82 -8.28
C LEU A 124 15.16 -7.03 -6.97
N VAL A 125 15.76 -7.51 -5.88
CA VAL A 125 15.80 -6.80 -4.61
C VAL A 125 16.49 -5.44 -4.78
N LYS A 126 17.66 -5.38 -5.44
CA LYS A 126 18.36 -4.10 -5.73
C LYS A 126 17.52 -3.13 -6.58
N LYS A 127 16.77 -3.66 -7.55
CA LYS A 127 15.88 -2.83 -8.37
C LYS A 127 14.71 -2.29 -7.56
N ASN A 128 14.13 -3.10 -6.67
CA ASN A 128 13.05 -2.67 -5.78
C ASN A 128 13.53 -1.60 -4.80
N THR A 129 14.69 -1.77 -4.16
CA THR A 129 15.23 -0.73 -3.27
C THR A 129 15.48 0.58 -4.00
N TRP A 130 16.01 0.53 -5.24
CA TRP A 130 16.19 1.72 -6.07
C TRP A 130 14.85 2.39 -6.44
N LEU A 131 13.81 1.59 -6.73
CA LEU A 131 12.47 2.12 -7.01
C LEU A 131 11.86 2.78 -5.77
N GLU A 132 12.01 2.18 -4.58
CA GLU A 132 11.56 2.74 -3.31
C GLU A 132 12.23 4.09 -3.03
N GLU A 133 13.55 4.18 -3.21
CA GLU A 133 14.29 5.44 -3.11
C GLU A 133 13.73 6.51 -4.07
N LYS A 134 13.44 6.13 -5.32
CA LYS A 134 12.87 7.06 -6.30
C LYS A 134 11.46 7.53 -5.94
N VAL A 135 10.62 6.65 -5.41
CA VAL A 135 9.28 7.04 -4.93
C VAL A 135 9.41 8.08 -3.82
N THR A 136 10.28 7.85 -2.83
CA THR A 136 10.50 8.82 -1.74
C THR A 136 11.05 10.17 -2.24
N GLU A 137 11.93 10.15 -3.25
CA GLU A 137 12.45 11.36 -3.89
C GLU A 137 11.34 12.16 -4.58
N TYR A 138 10.46 11.49 -5.32
CA TYR A 138 9.35 12.14 -6.02
C TYR A 138 8.28 12.66 -5.05
N ASP A 139 7.97 11.93 -3.98
CA ASP A 139 7.05 12.40 -2.93
C ASP A 139 7.58 13.67 -2.26
N HIS A 140 8.89 13.72 -1.98
CA HIS A 140 9.52 14.91 -1.42
C HIS A 140 9.44 16.11 -2.39
N LYS A 141 9.76 15.90 -3.68
CA LYS A 141 9.65 16.94 -4.72
C LYS A 141 8.21 17.44 -4.89
N PHE A 142 7.25 16.52 -4.87
CA PHE A 142 5.83 16.86 -4.99
C PHE A 142 5.37 17.72 -3.80
N LYS A 143 5.80 17.37 -2.59
CA LYS A 143 5.51 18.16 -1.38
C LYS A 143 6.07 19.58 -1.48
N ILE A 144 7.33 19.74 -1.91
CA ILE A 144 7.94 21.07 -2.12
C ILE A 144 7.13 21.89 -3.12
N LEU A 145 6.75 21.29 -4.26
CA LEU A 145 5.95 21.98 -5.27
C LEU A 145 4.58 22.41 -4.74
N LEU A 146 3.95 21.57 -3.92
CA LEU A 146 2.65 21.86 -3.31
C LEU A 146 2.77 23.03 -2.32
N ASP A 147 3.83 23.06 -1.50
CA ASP A 147 4.11 24.13 -0.55
C ASP A 147 4.40 25.45 -1.29
N GLN A 148 5.19 25.41 -2.37
CA GLN A 148 5.49 26.56 -3.21
C GLN A 148 4.23 27.11 -3.89
N HIS A 149 3.40 26.24 -4.47
CA HIS A 149 2.15 26.64 -5.10
C HIS A 149 1.19 27.27 -4.08
N SER A 150 1.05 26.66 -2.90
CA SER A 150 0.21 27.18 -1.82
C SER A 150 0.69 28.54 -1.33
N SER A 151 2.01 28.71 -1.16
CA SER A 151 2.61 30.01 -0.80
C SER A 151 2.36 31.07 -1.87
N HIS A 152 2.50 30.74 -3.16
CA HIS A 152 2.27 31.69 -4.25
C HIS A 152 0.79 32.09 -4.32
N MET A 153 -0.14 31.13 -4.20
CA MET A 153 -1.57 31.45 -4.16
C MET A 153 -1.94 32.34 -2.97
N ALA A 154 -1.36 32.11 -1.79
CA ALA A 154 -1.57 32.97 -0.63
C ALA A 154 -1.06 34.41 -0.88
N GLN A 155 0.09 34.56 -1.55
CA GLN A 155 0.62 35.88 -1.93
C GLN A 155 -0.28 36.60 -2.95
N ILE A 156 -0.79 35.87 -3.95
CA ILE A 156 -1.72 36.42 -4.96
C ILE A 156 -3.00 36.91 -4.28
N ILE A 157 -3.61 36.08 -3.43
CA ILE A 157 -4.83 36.42 -2.70
C ILE A 157 -4.59 37.67 -1.84
N SER A 158 -3.51 37.67 -1.04
CA SER A 158 -3.16 38.82 -0.20
C SER A 158 -2.93 40.11 -1.00
N SER A 159 -2.32 40.02 -2.18
CA SER A 159 -2.09 41.17 -3.07
C SER A 159 -3.40 41.73 -3.63
N TYR A 160 -4.30 40.85 -4.09
CA TYR A 160 -5.62 41.26 -4.58
C TYR A 160 -6.49 41.85 -3.47
N ASP A 161 -6.49 41.25 -2.28
CA ASP A 161 -7.20 41.80 -1.12
C ASP A 161 -6.71 43.21 -0.78
N ALA A 162 -5.39 43.42 -0.74
CA ALA A 162 -4.80 44.74 -0.53
C ALA A 162 -5.21 45.75 -1.63
N ARG A 163 -5.30 45.31 -2.89
CA ARG A 163 -5.73 46.16 -4.00
C ARG A 163 -7.22 46.51 -3.91
N ILE A 164 -8.06 45.56 -3.49
CA ILE A 164 -9.49 45.80 -3.26
C ILE A 164 -9.68 46.85 -2.16
N GLU A 165 -9.00 46.71 -1.02
CA GLU A 165 -9.04 47.69 0.08
C GLU A 165 -8.59 49.09 -0.36
N HIS A 166 -7.53 49.16 -1.16
CA HIS A 166 -7.07 50.42 -1.75
C HIS A 166 -8.14 51.06 -2.65
N LEU A 167 -8.72 50.29 -3.57
CA LEU A 167 -9.77 50.77 -4.48
C LEU A 167 -11.03 51.21 -3.72
N MET A 168 -11.42 50.48 -2.67
CA MET A 168 -12.55 50.89 -1.80
C MET A 168 -12.28 52.24 -1.13
N THR A 169 -11.04 52.46 -0.69
CA THR A 169 -10.63 53.74 -0.08
C THR A 169 -10.67 54.86 -1.12
N GLU A 170 -10.13 54.66 -2.32
CA GLU A 170 -10.20 55.65 -3.41
C GLU A 170 -11.64 56.01 -3.79
N VAL A 171 -12.53 55.01 -3.92
CA VAL A 171 -13.96 55.23 -4.21
C VAL A 171 -14.61 56.06 -3.09
N LYS A 172 -14.29 55.77 -1.83
CA LYS A 172 -14.81 56.52 -0.69
C LYS A 172 -14.34 57.98 -0.72
N ASP A 173 -13.07 58.21 -1.03
CA ASP A 173 -12.49 59.55 -1.12
C ASP A 173 -13.10 60.36 -2.28
N ILE A 174 -13.29 59.72 -3.45
CA ILE A 174 -13.99 60.33 -4.60
C ILE A 174 -15.44 60.71 -4.22
N LEU A 175 -16.17 59.82 -3.53
CA LEU A 175 -17.53 60.09 -3.08
C LEU A 175 -17.59 61.25 -2.08
N ILE A 176 -16.63 61.33 -1.16
CA ILE A 176 -16.53 62.46 -0.21
C ILE A 176 -16.23 63.76 -0.95
N SER A 177 -15.26 63.75 -1.88
CA SER A 177 -14.91 64.93 -2.69
C SER A 177 -16.10 65.42 -3.52
N SER A 178 -16.76 64.51 -4.26
CA SER A 178 -17.94 64.83 -5.07
C SER A 178 -19.09 65.37 -4.21
N ARG A 179 -19.34 64.76 -3.04
CA ARG A 179 -20.34 65.26 -2.09
C ARG A 179 -20.03 66.67 -1.60
N ASN A 180 -18.76 66.96 -1.30
CA ASN A 180 -18.33 68.30 -0.86
C ASN A 180 -18.47 69.33 -1.99
N GLU A 181 -18.10 68.99 -3.22
CA GLU A 181 -18.29 69.87 -4.38
C GLU A 181 -19.76 70.21 -4.62
N VAL A 182 -20.65 69.20 -4.56
CA VAL A 182 -22.11 69.42 -4.67
C VAL A 182 -22.61 70.32 -3.55
N ARG A 183 -22.11 70.12 -2.31
CA ARG A 183 -22.46 70.96 -1.16
C ARG A 183 -22.01 72.41 -1.35
N ASP A 184 -20.80 72.62 -1.85
CA ASP A 184 -20.25 73.96 -2.11
C ASP A 184 -21.03 74.68 -3.20
N ILE A 185 -21.35 74.01 -4.31
CA ILE A 185 -22.17 74.59 -5.39
C ILE A 185 -23.58 74.94 -4.87
N SER A 186 -24.17 74.06 -4.06
CA SER A 186 -25.49 74.28 -3.46
C SER A 186 -25.49 75.49 -2.52
N SER A 187 -24.47 75.64 -1.67
CA SER A 187 -24.32 76.79 -0.77
C SER A 187 -24.22 78.11 -1.56
N LYS A 188 -23.34 78.17 -2.57
CA LYS A 188 -23.17 79.34 -3.45
C LYS A 188 -24.46 79.71 -4.18
N HIS A 189 -25.22 78.72 -4.67
CA HIS A 189 -26.52 78.99 -5.31
C HIS A 189 -27.56 79.49 -4.30
N SER A 190 -27.59 78.93 -3.08
CA SER A 190 -28.47 79.39 -2.01
C SER A 190 -28.20 80.86 -1.67
N ASP A 191 -26.93 81.24 -1.50
CA ASP A 191 -26.52 82.61 -1.24
C ASP A 191 -26.96 83.57 -2.35
N LYS A 192 -26.78 83.16 -3.63
CA LYS A 192 -27.20 83.97 -4.79
C LYS A 192 -28.72 84.13 -4.86
N ILE A 193 -29.49 83.09 -4.53
CA ILE A 193 -30.96 83.16 -4.44
C ILE A 193 -31.37 84.13 -3.33
N MET A 194 -30.72 84.08 -2.18
CA MET A 194 -30.99 85.00 -1.06
C MET A 194 -30.66 86.45 -1.42
N GLU A 195 -29.55 86.69 -2.12
CA GLU A 195 -29.20 88.03 -2.63
C GLU A 195 -30.27 88.55 -3.61
N GLN A 196 -30.72 87.72 -4.56
CA GLN A 196 -31.78 88.11 -5.50
C GLN A 196 -33.12 88.36 -4.81
N LYS A 197 -33.51 87.53 -3.83
CA LYS A 197 -34.72 87.76 -3.02
C LYS A 197 -34.64 89.11 -2.30
N THR A 198 -33.50 89.44 -1.71
CA THR A 198 -33.29 90.73 -1.04
C THR A 198 -33.42 91.90 -2.01
N LYS A 199 -32.86 91.80 -3.23
CA LYS A 199 -33.04 92.82 -4.28
C LYS A 199 -34.49 92.96 -4.72
N VAL A 200 -35.23 91.86 -4.89
CA VAL A 200 -36.65 91.88 -5.25
C VAL A 200 -37.47 92.59 -4.18
N ILE A 201 -37.23 92.29 -2.89
CA ILE A 201 -37.89 92.97 -1.76
C ILE A 201 -37.62 94.49 -1.80
N LEU A 202 -36.35 94.88 -1.97
CA LEU A 202 -35.98 96.30 -2.09
C LEU A 202 -36.63 97.00 -3.29
N LEU A 203 -36.75 96.31 -4.42
CA LEU A 203 -37.43 96.85 -5.61
C LEU A 203 -38.94 96.96 -5.39
N GLN A 204 -39.58 95.98 -4.74
CA GLN A 204 -40.98 96.03 -4.35
C GLN A 204 -41.26 97.20 -3.39
N ASP A 205 -40.39 97.42 -2.40
CA ASP A 205 -40.50 98.55 -1.47
C ASP A 205 -40.40 99.89 -2.22
N LYS A 206 -39.43 100.03 -3.13
CA LYS A 206 -39.28 101.22 -3.98
C LYS A 206 -40.49 101.44 -4.88
N LEU A 207 -41.03 100.36 -5.47
CA LEU A 207 -42.21 100.42 -6.31
C LEU A 207 -43.42 100.89 -5.51
N SER A 208 -43.66 100.32 -4.32
CA SER A 208 -44.72 100.76 -3.41
C SER A 208 -44.58 102.22 -2.99
N GLN A 209 -43.35 102.70 -2.73
CA GLN A 209 -43.11 104.11 -2.45
C GLN A 209 -43.45 105.01 -3.64
N LYS A 210 -43.12 104.58 -4.87
CA LYS A 210 -43.44 105.33 -6.10
C LYS A 210 -44.93 105.33 -6.38
N GLU A 211 -45.63 104.21 -6.19
CA GLU A 211 -47.09 104.12 -6.28
C GLU A 211 -47.77 105.11 -5.33
N LYS A 212 -47.38 105.12 -4.04
CA LYS A 212 -47.86 106.12 -3.06
C LYS A 212 -47.57 107.57 -3.45
N LEU A 213 -46.51 107.80 -4.21
CA LEU A 213 -46.13 109.14 -4.68
C LEU A 213 -46.97 109.54 -5.90
N ILE A 214 -47.22 108.60 -6.81
CA ILE A 214 -48.15 108.74 -7.93
C ILE A 214 -49.55 109.02 -7.41
N GLU A 215 -50.07 108.24 -6.46
CA GLU A 215 -51.38 108.48 -5.83
C GLU A 215 -51.44 109.89 -5.24
N ARG A 216 -50.41 110.32 -4.50
CA ARG A 216 -50.34 111.69 -3.96
C ARG A 216 -50.33 112.77 -5.03
N VAL A 217 -49.62 112.55 -6.15
CA VAL A 217 -49.59 113.49 -7.27
C VAL A 217 -50.93 113.51 -8.01
N GLN A 218 -51.56 112.35 -8.23
CA GLN A 218 -52.90 112.23 -8.82
C GLN A 218 -53.96 112.93 -7.94
N LEU A 219 -53.90 112.78 -6.62
CA LEU A 219 -54.71 113.52 -5.64
C LEU A 219 -54.48 115.04 -5.74
N LYS A 220 -53.24 115.48 -5.90
CA LYS A 220 -52.93 116.93 -6.08
C LYS A 220 -53.40 117.46 -7.43
N LEU A 221 -53.30 116.69 -8.50
CA LEU A 221 -53.77 117.07 -9.83
C LEU A 221 -55.30 117.16 -9.86
N SER A 222 -56.01 116.18 -9.33
CA SER A 222 -57.47 116.23 -9.16
C SER A 222 -57.93 117.35 -8.22
N GLY A 223 -57.12 117.72 -7.22
CA GLY A 223 -57.38 118.87 -6.33
C GLY A 223 -56.94 120.24 -6.86
N SER A 224 -56.17 120.31 -7.97
CA SER A 224 -55.57 121.54 -8.50
C SER A 224 -56.61 122.44 -9.18
N SER A 225 -56.42 123.77 -9.10
CA SER A 225 -57.26 124.74 -9.79
C SER A 225 -57.22 124.58 -11.31
N VAL A 226 -56.24 123.87 -11.88
CA VAL A 226 -56.15 123.55 -13.31
C VAL A 226 -57.11 122.42 -13.66
N ALA A 227 -57.21 121.34 -12.88
CA ALA A 227 -58.18 120.27 -13.13
C ALA A 227 -59.61 120.78 -12.96
N LYS A 228 -59.88 121.57 -11.91
CA LYS A 228 -61.18 122.26 -11.73
C LYS A 228 -61.50 123.24 -12.86
N LYS A 229 -60.48 123.83 -13.51
CA LYS A 229 -60.64 124.74 -14.65
C LYS A 229 -60.81 123.98 -15.96
N ILE A 230 -60.20 122.80 -16.13
CA ILE A 230 -60.47 121.89 -17.25
C ILE A 230 -61.88 121.31 -17.12
N GLU A 231 -62.30 120.84 -15.95
CA GLU A 231 -63.69 120.39 -15.71
C GLU A 231 -64.69 121.54 -15.97
N SER A 232 -64.37 122.76 -15.52
CA SER A 232 -65.15 123.97 -15.84
C SER A 232 -65.20 124.26 -17.35
N LEU A 233 -64.08 124.13 -18.06
CA LEU A 233 -63.98 124.38 -19.50
C LEU A 233 -64.61 123.27 -20.35
N GLU A 234 -64.57 122.02 -19.90
CA GLU A 234 -65.25 120.89 -20.52
C GLU A 234 -66.76 120.99 -20.30
N LEU A 235 -67.20 121.40 -19.11
CA LEU A 235 -68.61 121.72 -18.84
C LEU A 235 -69.08 122.93 -19.67
N GLU A 236 -68.22 123.94 -19.85
CA GLU A 236 -68.50 125.11 -20.68
C GLU A 236 -68.49 124.79 -22.18
N ASN A 237 -67.57 123.96 -22.66
CA ASN A 237 -67.58 123.43 -24.03
C ASN A 237 -68.77 122.51 -24.28
N ALA A 238 -69.18 121.67 -23.33
CA ALA A 238 -70.38 120.86 -23.43
C ALA A 238 -71.64 121.73 -23.51
N ARG A 239 -71.70 122.82 -22.74
CA ARG A 239 -72.77 123.83 -22.84
C ARG A 239 -72.75 124.56 -24.19
N LEU A 240 -71.58 124.94 -24.70
CA LEU A 240 -71.44 125.58 -26.02
C LEU A 240 -71.80 124.63 -27.17
N LEU A 241 -71.40 123.36 -27.10
CA LEU A 241 -71.77 122.33 -28.08
C LEU A 241 -73.29 122.06 -28.06
N ASN A 242 -73.93 122.02 -26.88
CA ASN A 242 -75.39 121.94 -26.80
C ASN A 242 -76.06 123.21 -27.35
N ALA A 243 -75.54 124.40 -27.06
CA ALA A 243 -76.07 125.65 -27.61
C ALA A 243 -75.88 125.80 -29.13
N ILE A 244 -74.86 125.16 -29.70
CA ILE A 244 -74.64 125.05 -31.15
C ILE A 244 -75.60 124.01 -31.75
N ALA A 245 -75.84 122.89 -31.06
CA ALA A 245 -76.79 121.86 -31.48
C ALA A 245 -78.25 122.34 -31.44
N GLU A 246 -78.61 123.28 -30.56
CA GLU A 246 -79.94 123.91 -30.51
C GLU A 246 -80.14 125.05 -31.55
N ARG A 247 -79.08 125.43 -32.28
CA ARG A 247 -79.11 126.50 -33.30
C ARG A 247 -79.02 125.99 -34.75
N ASN A 248 -78.87 124.69 -34.94
CA ASN A 248 -78.97 123.99 -36.24
C ASN A 248 -80.18 123.05 -36.23
#